data_AF-A0A2N6EKG0-F1
#
_entry.id   AF-A0A2N6EKG0-F1
#
_cell.length_a   1.000
_cell.length_b   1.000
_cell.length_c   1.000
_cell.angle_alpha   90.00
_cell.angle_beta   90.00
_cell.angle_gamma   90.00
#
_symmetry.space_group_name_H-M   'P 1'
#
loop_
_entity.id
_entity.type
_entity.pdbx_description
1 polymer ?
#
loop_
_entity_poly.entity_id
_entity_poly.type
_entity_poly.pdbx_seq_one_letter_code
_entity_poly.pdbx_strand_id
1 'polypeptide(L)' 'MKVKSTLSPGQKGTKQLTEQYGDRLICVRYRYDSSTQMRYKTIELIIDEQKWTPDDSFSHLR' A
#
# COMPACT_ATOMS: atom_id res chain seq x y z
N MET A 1 4.45 15.14 6.47
CA MET A 1 4.62 13.77 5.90
C MET A 1 3.93 13.62 4.53
N LYS A 2 4.69 13.67 3.42
CA LYS A 2 4.19 13.56 2.02
C LYS A 2 4.70 12.29 1.33
N VAL A 3 3.89 11.66 0.47
CA VAL A 3 4.31 10.51 -0.34
C VAL A 3 5.24 10.98 -1.46
N LYS A 4 6.41 10.38 -1.58
CA LYS A 4 7.38 10.65 -2.67
C LYS A 4 7.40 9.55 -3.72
N SER A 5 7.14 8.31 -3.32
CA SER A 5 7.15 7.16 -4.22
C SER A 5 6.21 6.08 -3.69
N THR A 6 5.49 5.47 -4.62
CA THR A 6 4.70 4.25 -4.42
C THR A 6 5.32 3.18 -5.31
N LEU A 7 5.64 2.04 -4.72
CA LEU A 7 6.21 0.89 -5.40
C LEU A 7 5.24 -0.29 -5.32
N SER A 8 5.11 -1.02 -6.41
CA SER A 8 4.39 -2.28 -6.48
C SER A 8 5.23 -3.42 -5.88
N PRO A 9 4.60 -4.49 -5.36
CA PRO A 9 5.29 -5.71 -4.97
C PRO A 9 6.20 -6.24 -6.09
N GLY A 10 7.34 -6.84 -5.72
CA GLY A 10 8.35 -7.35 -6.65
C GLY A 10 9.32 -6.31 -7.24
N GLN A 11 9.01 -5.01 -7.16
CA GLN A 11 9.94 -3.96 -7.61
C GLN A 11 11.19 -3.87 -6.71
N LYS A 12 12.28 -3.30 -7.25
CA LYS A 12 13.51 -3.07 -6.48
C LYS A 12 13.21 -2.26 -5.21
N GLY A 13 13.60 -2.76 -4.04
CA GLY A 13 13.31 -2.15 -2.74
C GLY A 13 12.07 -2.69 -2.03
N THR A 14 11.30 -3.59 -2.67
CA THR A 14 10.12 -4.24 -2.09
C THR A 14 10.27 -5.75 -1.89
N LYS A 15 11.34 -6.38 -2.41
CA LYS A 15 11.53 -7.85 -2.41
C LYS A 15 11.30 -8.50 -1.04
N GLN A 16 11.97 -8.04 0.01
CA GLN A 16 11.78 -8.57 1.37
C GLN A 16 10.34 -8.47 1.87
N LEU A 17 9.65 -7.36 1.58
CA LEU A 17 8.25 -7.19 1.96
C LEU A 17 7.33 -8.07 1.10
N THR A 18 7.70 -8.29 -0.16
CA THR A 18 6.98 -9.18 -1.07
C THR A 18 7.13 -10.64 -0.61
N GLU A 19 8.33 -11.05 -0.19
CA GLU A 19 8.59 -12.35 0.40
C GLU A 19 7.84 -12.54 1.72
N GLN A 20 7.78 -11.50 2.56
CA GLN A 20 7.12 -11.55 3.87
C GLN A 20 5.58 -11.61 3.77
N TYR A 21 4.99 -10.79 2.89
CA TYR A 21 3.54 -10.57 2.86
C TYR A 21 2.85 -11.18 1.64
N GLY A 22 3.60 -11.61 0.63
CA GLY A 22 3.09 -12.23 -0.59
C GLY A 22 2.00 -11.38 -1.25
N ASP A 23 0.97 -12.05 -1.72
CA ASP A 23 -0.16 -11.45 -2.44
C ASP A 23 -1.00 -10.50 -1.58
N ARG A 24 -0.84 -10.54 -0.25
CA ARG A 24 -1.52 -9.61 0.66
C ARG A 24 -0.93 -8.21 0.61
N LEU A 25 0.29 -8.05 0.09
CA LEU A 25 0.93 -6.74 -0.04
C LEU A 25 0.34 -5.99 -1.24
N ILE A 26 -0.37 -4.90 -0.99
CA ILE A 26 -0.93 -4.06 -2.06
C ILE A 26 0.14 -3.12 -2.64
N CYS A 27 0.85 -2.40 -1.78
CA CYS A 27 1.95 -1.52 -2.21
C CYS A 27 2.88 -1.09 -1.06
N VAL A 28 4.03 -0.52 -1.42
CA VAL A 28 4.99 0.10 -0.50
C VAL A 28 5.11 1.59 -0.82
N ARG A 29 4.99 2.47 0.19
CA ARG A 29 5.11 3.93 0.02
C ARG A 29 6.21 4.51 0.86
N TYR A 30 7.06 5.33 0.24
CA TYR A 30 8.05 6.17 0.92
C TYR A 30 7.47 7.55 1.18
N ARG A 31 7.48 7.96 2.45
CA ARG A 31 6.98 9.25 2.91
C ARG A 31 8.10 10.04 3.54
N TYR A 32 8.12 11.34 3.28
CA TYR A 32 9.12 12.25 3.82
C TYR A 32 8.43 13.32 4.65
N ASP A 33 9.00 13.60 5.81
CA ASP A 33 8.57 14.66 6.69
C ASP A 33 9.70 15.68 6.85
N SER A 34 9.54 16.85 6.25
CA SER A 34 10.60 17.86 6.17
C SER A 34 10.81 18.59 7.50
N SER A 35 9.78 18.69 8.34
CA SER A 35 9.87 19.32 9.67
C SER A 35 10.73 18.50 10.62
N THR A 36 10.58 17.17 10.60
CA THR A 36 11.32 16.24 11.47
C THR A 36 12.53 15.62 10.78
N GLN A 37 12.74 15.91 9.49
CA GLN A 37 13.76 15.30 8.62
C GLN A 37 13.68 13.76 8.55
N MET A 38 12.49 13.19 8.77
CA MET A 38 12.29 11.75 8.81
C MET A 38 11.83 11.19 7.47
N ARG A 39 12.33 10.00 7.14
CA ARG A 39 11.81 9.16 6.05
C ARG A 39 11.09 7.95 6.64
N TYR A 40 9.84 7.77 6.25
CA TYR A 40 9.02 6.62 6.62
C TYR A 40 8.87 5.69 5.42
N LYS A 41 8.90 4.38 5.68
CA LYS A 41 8.52 3.35 4.73
C LYS A 41 7.24 2.71 5.27
N THR A 42 6.16 2.81 4.51
CA THR A 42 4.84 2.30 4.88
C THR A 42 4.39 1.27 3.87
N ILE A 43 3.53 0.34 4.28
CA ILE A 43 2.91 -0.64 3.38
C ILE A 43 1.39 -0.54 3.48
N GLU A 44 0.70 -0.95 2.43
CA GLU A 44 -0.72 -1.25 2.46
C GLU A 44 -0.89 -2.76 2.33
N LEU A 45 -1.65 -3.34 3.25
CA LEU A 45 -1.73 -4.78 3.44
C LEU A 45 -3.19 -5.20 3.56
N ILE A 46 -3.58 -6.26 2.85
CA ILE A 46 -4.84 -6.95 3.09
C ILE A 46 -4.72 -7.66 4.44
N ILE A 47 -5.45 -7.19 5.45
CA ILE A 47 -5.48 -7.83 6.78
C ILE A 47 -6.65 -8.81 6.95
N ASP A 48 -7.69 -8.65 6.15
CA ASP A 48 -8.89 -9.48 6.13
C ASP A 48 -9.47 -9.55 4.72
N GLU A 49 -10.05 -10.68 4.36
CA GLU A 49 -10.65 -10.95 3.04
C GLU A 49 -11.98 -11.68 3.22
N GLN A 50 -13.04 -11.11 2.65
CA GLN A 50 -14.38 -11.64 2.77
C GLN A 50 -15.20 -11.34 1.50
N LYS A 51 -16.15 -12.22 1.19
CA LYS A 51 -17.08 -11.99 0.07
C LYS A 51 -17.92 -10.76 0.37
N TRP A 52 -17.94 -9.82 -0.55
CA TRP A 52 -18.77 -8.62 -0.47
C TRP A 52 -19.84 -8.63 -1.57
N THR A 53 -21.07 -8.26 -1.21
CA THR A 53 -22.16 -8.06 -2.17
C THR A 53 -22.29 -6.55 -2.40
N PRO A 54 -22.00 -6.05 -3.61
CA PRO A 54 -22.15 -4.63 -3.91
C PRO A 54 -23.60 -4.22 -3.79
N ASP A 55 -23.86 -3.10 -3.12
CA ASP A 55 -25.13 -2.40 -3.27
C ASP A 55 -25.07 -1.45 -4.48
N ASP A 56 -26.23 -0.98 -4.94
CA ASP A 56 -26.34 -0.10 -6.10
C ASP A 56 -25.59 1.23 -5.94
N SER A 57 -25.19 1.61 -4.71
CA SER A 57 -24.47 2.87 -4.46
C SER A 57 -23.02 2.84 -4.96
N PHE A 58 -22.41 1.67 -5.09
CA PHE A 58 -21.03 1.52 -5.59
C PHE A 58 -20.93 1.55 -7.12
N SER A 59 -22.04 1.36 -7.84
CA SER A 59 -22.05 1.33 -9.32
C SER A 59 -21.77 2.70 -9.98
N HIS A 60 -21.87 3.80 -9.21
CA HIS A 60 -21.73 5.17 -9.70
C HIS A 60 -20.33 5.78 -9.51
N LEU A 61 -19.41 5.08 -8.85
CA LEU A 61 -18.00 5.47 -8.77
C LEU A 61 -17.28 5.01 -10.05
N ARG A 62 -17.56 5.69 -11.17
CA ARG A 62 -16.77 5.58 -12.41
C ARG A 62 -15.79 6.75 -12.52
#